data_AF-A0A960RUR0-F1
#
_entry.id   AF-A0A960RUR0-F1
#
_cell.length_a   1.000
_cell.length_b   1.000
_cell.length_c   1.000
_cell.angle_alpha   90.00
_cell.angle_beta   90.00
_cell.angle_gamma   90.00
#
_symmetry.space_group_name_H-M   'P 1'
#
loop_
_entity.id
_entity.type
_entity.pdbx_description
1 polymer ?
#
loop_
_entity_poly.entity_id
_entity_poly.type
_entity_poly.pdbx_seq_one_letter_code
_entity_poly.pdbx_strand_id
1 'polypeptide(L)'
;EGYSYILDRIKQLHGDITVQESYWALMTTDVIPGNREKSREEQLVLASRVENYDAPTLLQAAVCNFVEYVGSGKRLFGNEPWTYTCCKEEPIKGWKLVVGGFAPAGLDVVNYSGNVNVGVAGVRRK
;
A
#
# COMPACT_ATOMS: atom_id res chain seq x y z
N GLU A 1 -10.39 -5.48 -16.52
CA GLU A 1 -10.58 -6.04 -15.18
C GLU A 1 -9.29 -5.76 -14.40
N GLY A 2 -9.36 -5.02 -13.28
CA GLY A 2 -8.17 -4.40 -12.65
C GLY A 2 -7.86 -4.85 -11.22
N TYR A 3 -8.70 -5.72 -10.63
CA TYR A 3 -8.58 -6.17 -9.24
C TYR A 3 -8.53 -7.70 -9.23
N SER A 4 -7.35 -8.28 -8.99
CA SER A 4 -7.19 -9.73 -8.98
C SER A 4 -7.61 -10.33 -7.63
N TYR A 5 -7.18 -9.71 -6.52
CA TYR A 5 -7.38 -10.26 -5.17
C TYR A 5 -7.56 -9.16 -4.12
N ILE A 6 -8.76 -8.57 -4.05
CA ILE A 6 -9.19 -7.88 -2.82
C ILE A 6 -9.90 -8.92 -1.95
N LEU A 7 -9.34 -9.24 -0.78
CA LEU A 7 -9.95 -10.24 0.12
C LEU A 7 -11.30 -9.75 0.64
N ASP A 8 -12.28 -10.66 0.73
CA ASP A 8 -13.67 -10.31 1.08
C ASP A 8 -13.79 -9.60 2.42
N ARG A 9 -12.99 -9.99 3.41
CA ARG A 9 -12.97 -9.30 4.71
C ARG A 9 -12.47 -7.85 4.59
N ILE A 10 -11.52 -7.59 3.70
CA ILE A 10 -11.05 -6.22 3.43
C ILE A 10 -12.10 -5.46 2.65
N LYS A 11 -12.78 -6.06 1.67
CA LYS A 11 -13.93 -5.44 0.99
C LYS A 11 -15.04 -5.05 1.98
N GLN A 12 -15.39 -5.94 2.90
CA GLN A 12 -16.43 -5.68 3.90
C GLN A 12 -16.07 -4.53 4.85
N LEU A 13 -14.80 -4.41 5.23
CA LEU A 13 -14.35 -3.40 6.18
C LEU A 13 -13.95 -2.08 5.54
N HIS A 14 -13.47 -2.12 4.29
CA HIS A 14 -12.81 -0.99 3.64
C HIS A 14 -13.23 -0.74 2.18
N GLY A 15 -14.15 -1.54 1.63
CA GLY A 15 -14.55 -1.45 0.22
C GLY A 15 -15.54 -0.32 -0.09
N ASP A 16 -16.33 0.10 0.90
CA ASP A 16 -17.34 1.16 0.77
C ASP A 16 -17.08 2.30 1.75
N ILE A 17 -15.83 2.77 1.78
CA ILE A 17 -15.44 3.93 2.60
C ILE A 17 -15.76 5.20 1.81
N THR A 18 -16.70 6.00 2.32
CA THR A 18 -16.94 7.34 1.79
C THR A 18 -15.74 8.24 2.03
N VAL A 19 -15.18 8.78 0.96
CA VAL A 19 -14.18 9.85 1.05
C VAL A 19 -14.92 11.16 1.30
N GLN A 20 -14.68 11.80 2.44
CA GLN A 20 -15.41 13.00 2.85
C GLN A 20 -15.03 14.25 2.02
N GLU A 21 -13.79 14.33 1.55
CA GLU A 21 -13.28 15.46 0.76
C GLU A 21 -12.36 14.97 -0.36
N SER A 22 -12.34 15.66 -1.49
CA SER A 22 -11.33 15.40 -2.53
C SER A 22 -9.97 15.92 -2.09
N TYR A 23 -8.91 15.12 -2.28
CA TYR A 23 -7.55 15.52 -1.95
C TYR A 23 -6.53 14.93 -2.91
N TRP A 24 -5.36 15.57 -2.97
CA TRP A 24 -4.19 15.05 -3.68
C TRP A 24 -3.33 14.22 -2.74
N ALA A 25 -2.90 13.04 -3.20
CA ALA A 25 -1.90 12.22 -2.54
C ALA A 25 -0.68 12.10 -3.45
N LEU A 26 0.49 12.45 -2.92
CA LEU A 26 1.77 12.19 -3.57
C LEU A 26 2.46 11.06 -2.81
N MET A 27 2.79 9.97 -3.50
CA MET A 27 3.37 8.79 -2.87
C MET A 27 4.72 8.46 -3.50
N THR A 28 5.66 7.93 -2.71
CA THR A 28 6.94 7.44 -3.23
C THR A 28 6.73 6.28 -4.18
N THR A 29 7.59 6.18 -5.19
CA THR A 29 7.51 5.13 -6.22
C THR A 29 8.07 3.78 -5.78
N ASP A 30 8.68 3.73 -4.61
CA ASP A 30 9.16 2.52 -3.94
C ASP A 30 9.00 2.68 -2.43
N VAL A 31 9.19 1.59 -1.69
CA VAL A 31 9.18 1.58 -0.24
C VAL A 31 10.40 2.32 0.33
N ILE A 32 10.23 2.88 1.53
CA ILE A 32 11.28 3.61 2.24
C ILE A 32 12.50 2.68 2.43
N PRO A 33 13.73 3.15 2.14
CA PRO A 33 14.93 2.34 2.32
C PRO A 33 15.07 1.78 3.75
N GLY A 34 15.45 0.51 3.87
CA GLY A 34 15.59 -0.17 5.17
C GLY A 34 14.27 -0.53 5.87
N ASN A 35 13.12 -0.31 5.23
CA ASN A 35 11.81 -0.63 5.78
C ASN A 35 11.38 -2.09 5.53
N ARG A 36 11.93 -2.73 4.49
CA ARG A 36 11.66 -4.16 4.22
C ARG A 36 12.20 -5.04 5.35
N GLU A 37 11.63 -6.23 5.50
CA GLU A 37 12.05 -7.25 6.48
C GLU A 37 11.88 -6.83 7.96
N LYS A 38 11.12 -5.76 8.23
CA LYS A 38 10.80 -5.27 9.57
C LYS A 38 9.39 -5.67 10.02
N SER A 39 9.13 -5.67 11.34
CA SER A 39 7.77 -5.82 11.87
C SER A 39 6.89 -4.65 11.43
N ARG A 40 5.55 -4.80 11.45
CA ARG A 40 4.64 -3.70 11.11
C ARG A 40 4.93 -2.45 11.94
N GLU A 41 5.13 -2.62 13.25
CA GLU A 41 5.39 -1.54 14.18
C GLU A 41 6.70 -0.81 13.82
N GLU A 42 7.77 -1.57 13.59
CA GLU A 42 9.06 -1.03 13.14
C GLU A 42 8.92 -0.31 11.79
N GLN A 43 8.15 -0.87 10.85
CA GLN A 43 7.89 -0.27 9.54
C GLN A 43 7.23 1.10 9.65
N LEU A 44 6.19 1.21 10.47
CA LEU A 44 5.47 2.46 10.68
C LEU A 44 6.32 3.49 11.44
N VAL A 45 7.13 3.05 12.41
CA VAL A 45 8.08 3.91 13.14
C VAL A 45 9.17 4.44 12.23
N LEU A 46 9.71 3.62 11.33
CA LEU A 46 10.70 4.06 10.35
C LEU A 46 10.08 5.03 9.35
N ALA A 47 8.83 4.79 8.92
CA ALA A 47 8.14 5.67 8.00
C ALA A 47 7.87 7.06 8.59
N SER A 48 7.46 7.13 9.85
CA SER A 48 7.19 8.42 10.53
C SER A 48 8.44 9.27 10.77
N ARG A 49 9.63 8.67 10.72
CA ARG A 49 10.92 9.37 10.79
C ARG A 49 11.31 10.02 9.47
N VAL A 50 10.68 9.66 8.37
CA VAL A 50 10.93 10.31 7.09
C VAL A 50 10.23 11.67 7.09
N GLU A 51 11.01 12.72 6.91
CA GLU A 51 10.50 14.09 6.93
C GLU A 51 9.42 14.26 5.85
N ASN A 52 8.28 14.86 6.23
CA ASN A 52 7.14 15.13 5.35
C ASN A 52 6.44 13.90 4.75
N TYR A 53 6.73 12.68 5.20
CA TYR A 53 6.00 11.48 4.76
C TYR A 53 5.33 10.79 5.94
N ASP A 54 4.28 10.03 5.62
CA ASP A 54 3.56 9.09 6.49
C ASP A 54 3.32 7.77 5.76
N ALA A 55 2.88 6.75 6.50
CA ALA A 55 2.36 5.52 5.88
C ALA A 55 1.02 5.78 5.15
N PRO A 56 0.76 5.10 4.02
CA PRO A 56 -0.43 5.32 3.22
C PRO A 56 -1.63 4.58 3.82
N THR A 57 -2.84 5.04 3.50
CA THR A 57 -4.04 4.19 3.60
C THR A 57 -4.08 3.17 2.47
N LEU A 58 -4.92 2.14 2.60
CA LEU A 58 -5.28 1.22 1.52
C LEU A 58 -5.74 1.96 0.27
N LEU A 59 -6.63 2.95 0.45
CA LEU A 59 -7.18 3.74 -0.64
C LEU A 59 -6.09 4.56 -1.34
N GLN A 60 -5.24 5.26 -0.58
CA GLN A 60 -4.13 6.03 -1.14
C GLN A 60 -3.18 5.14 -1.93
N ALA A 61 -2.78 4.00 -1.35
CA ALA A 61 -1.89 3.07 -2.01
C ALA A 61 -2.52 2.51 -3.30
N ALA A 62 -3.78 2.07 -3.25
CA ALA A 62 -4.48 1.52 -4.41
C ALA A 62 -4.63 2.55 -5.54
N VAL A 63 -5.12 3.75 -5.21
CA VAL A 63 -5.31 4.83 -6.20
C VAL A 63 -3.99 5.24 -6.82
N CYS A 64 -2.92 5.44 -6.03
CA CYS A 64 -1.63 5.85 -6.58
C CYS A 64 -1.03 4.78 -7.51
N ASN A 65 -1.19 3.49 -7.20
CA ASN A 65 -0.79 2.40 -8.09
C ASN A 65 -1.50 2.47 -9.45
N PHE A 66 -2.83 2.65 -9.44
CA PHE A 66 -3.60 2.74 -10.67
C PHE A 66 -3.32 4.01 -11.45
N VAL A 67 -3.20 5.16 -10.79
CA VAL A 67 -2.91 6.45 -11.44
C VAL A 67 -1.55 6.39 -12.14
N GLU A 68 -0.52 5.85 -11.48
CA GLU A 68 0.78 5.66 -12.11
C GLU A 68 0.67 4.71 -13.33
N TYR A 69 -0.03 3.59 -13.19
CA TYR A 69 -0.21 2.66 -14.30
C TYR A 69 -0.95 3.27 -15.50
N VAL A 70 -2.00 4.04 -15.25
CA VAL A 70 -2.75 4.72 -16.31
C VAL A 70 -1.91 5.81 -16.97
N GLY A 71 -1.12 6.56 -16.19
CA GLY A 71 -0.32 7.67 -16.69
C GLY A 71 0.95 7.25 -17.44
N SER A 72 1.65 6.22 -16.96
CA SER A 72 2.97 5.84 -17.47
C SER A 72 3.08 4.40 -17.97
N GLY A 73 2.06 3.57 -17.74
CA GLY A 73 2.12 2.13 -17.97
C GLY A 73 2.92 1.36 -16.91
N LYS A 74 3.52 2.05 -15.94
CA LYS A 74 4.33 1.43 -14.89
C LYS A 74 3.45 0.84 -13.79
N ARG A 75 3.73 -0.42 -13.43
CA ARG A 75 3.12 -1.06 -12.26
C ARG A 75 3.99 -0.80 -11.04
N LEU A 76 3.62 0.19 -10.21
CA LEU A 76 4.26 0.35 -8.90
C LEU A 76 3.99 -0.88 -8.03
N PHE A 77 4.91 -1.14 -7.11
CA PHE A 77 4.86 -2.30 -6.21
C PHE A 77 4.40 -3.57 -6.96
N GLY A 78 5.10 -3.88 -8.05
CA GLY A 78 4.72 -4.93 -8.99
C GLY A 78 5.06 -6.35 -8.51
N ASN A 79 4.96 -7.32 -9.42
CA ASN A 79 5.34 -8.72 -9.19
C ASN A 79 6.81 -9.03 -9.55
N GLU A 80 7.53 -8.08 -10.15
CA GLU A 80 8.91 -8.25 -10.64
C GLU A 80 9.81 -7.06 -10.21
N PRO A 81 10.43 -7.09 -9.01
CA PRO A 81 10.23 -8.07 -7.95
C PRO A 81 8.91 -7.84 -7.20
N TRP A 82 8.37 -8.91 -6.61
CA TRP A 82 7.20 -8.82 -5.72
C TRP A 82 7.43 -7.78 -4.64
N THR A 83 6.56 -6.77 -4.65
CA THR A 83 6.63 -5.68 -3.69
C THR A 83 5.24 -5.30 -3.23
N TYR A 84 5.11 -5.01 -1.94
CA TYR A 84 3.91 -4.50 -1.32
C TYR A 84 4.25 -3.32 -0.41
N THR A 85 3.36 -2.34 -0.38
CA THR A 85 3.34 -1.32 0.66
C THR A 85 2.44 -1.73 1.82
N CYS A 86 2.94 -1.62 3.04
CA CYS A 86 2.17 -1.72 4.28
C CYS A 86 1.36 -0.44 4.48
N CYS A 87 0.09 -0.60 4.79
CA CYS A 87 -0.84 0.48 5.03
C CYS A 87 -1.09 0.67 6.54
N LYS A 88 -1.51 1.87 6.92
CA LYS A 88 -1.64 2.28 8.33
C LYS A 88 -2.88 1.76 9.05
N GLU A 89 -3.86 1.24 8.31
CA GLU A 89 -5.05 0.60 8.88
C GLU A 89 -4.69 -0.50 9.89
N GLU A 90 -5.58 -0.71 10.85
CA GLU A 90 -5.41 -1.72 11.88
C GLU A 90 -5.28 -3.13 11.28
N PRO A 91 -4.38 -3.97 11.84
CA PRO A 91 -4.17 -5.31 11.33
C PRO A 91 -5.40 -6.19 11.56
N ILE A 92 -5.68 -7.06 10.59
CA ILE A 92 -6.76 -8.05 10.70
C ILE A 92 -6.15 -9.37 11.17
N LYS A 93 -6.55 -9.84 12.36
CA LYS A 93 -6.00 -11.04 13.01
C LYS A 93 -4.48 -10.98 13.20
N GLY A 94 -3.95 -9.79 13.50
CA GLY A 94 -2.52 -9.56 13.68
C GLY A 94 -1.70 -9.51 12.38
N TRP A 95 -2.34 -9.60 11.21
CA TRP A 95 -1.66 -9.45 9.92
C TRP A 95 -1.86 -8.04 9.37
N LYS A 96 -0.77 -7.44 8.91
CA LYS A 96 -0.77 -6.09 8.33
C LYS A 96 -1.57 -6.06 7.03
N LEU A 97 -2.23 -4.94 6.76
CA LEU A 97 -2.89 -4.71 5.48
C LEU A 97 -1.89 -4.13 4.49
N VAL A 98 -1.86 -4.71 3.30
CA VAL A 98 -0.87 -4.37 2.29
C VAL A 98 -1.53 -4.20 0.92
N VAL A 99 -0.93 -3.35 0.11
CA VAL A 99 -1.29 -3.13 -1.30
C VAL A 99 -0.05 -3.32 -2.17
N GLY A 100 -0.18 -4.02 -3.28
CA GLY A 100 0.92 -4.21 -4.22
C GLY A 100 0.70 -5.43 -5.08
N GLY A 101 1.79 -6.12 -5.41
CA GLY A 101 1.72 -7.27 -6.27
C GLY A 101 1.25 -7.01 -7.68
N PHE A 102 1.34 -5.76 -8.14
CA PHE A 102 0.62 -5.33 -9.32
C PHE A 102 1.15 -6.05 -10.57
N ALA A 103 0.30 -6.90 -11.15
CA ALA A 103 0.55 -7.71 -12.33
C ALA A 103 -0.54 -7.47 -13.39
N PRO A 104 -0.44 -8.05 -14.60
CA PRO A 104 -1.53 -8.00 -15.59
C PRO A 104 -2.87 -8.52 -15.08
N ALA A 105 -2.86 -9.43 -14.09
CA ALA A 105 -4.07 -9.94 -13.43
C ALA A 105 -4.76 -8.89 -12.54
N GLY A 106 -4.01 -7.88 -12.06
CA GLY A 106 -4.54 -6.78 -11.24
C GLY A 106 -3.65 -6.45 -10.05
N LEU A 107 -4.23 -5.65 -9.15
CA LEU A 107 -3.62 -5.21 -7.90
C LEU A 107 -4.15 -6.03 -6.71
N ASP A 108 -3.25 -6.39 -5.80
CA ASP A 108 -3.59 -7.11 -4.58
C ASP A 108 -3.87 -6.14 -3.44
N VAL A 109 -4.94 -6.43 -2.68
CA VAL A 109 -5.30 -5.75 -1.44
C VAL A 109 -5.64 -6.82 -0.41
N VAL A 110 -4.66 -7.16 0.42
CA VAL A 110 -4.68 -8.38 1.24
C VAL A 110 -4.17 -8.11 2.65
N ASN A 111 -4.46 -9.01 3.58
CA ASN A 111 -3.79 -9.07 4.88
C ASN A 111 -2.63 -10.05 4.76
N TYR A 112 -1.46 -9.67 5.26
CA TYR A 112 -0.21 -10.37 4.97
C TYR A 112 0.62 -10.55 6.23
N SER A 113 1.18 -11.76 6.42
CA SER A 113 2.00 -12.11 7.58
C SER A 113 3.50 -12.04 7.31
N GLY A 114 3.93 -11.99 6.04
CA GLY A 114 5.35 -11.95 5.66
C GLY A 114 5.96 -10.55 5.70
N ASN A 115 7.30 -10.50 5.74
CA ASN A 115 8.06 -9.23 5.81
C ASN A 115 9.03 -8.99 4.63
N VAL A 116 9.40 -10.02 3.88
CA VAL A 116 10.46 -9.94 2.84
C VAL A 116 10.10 -8.94 1.73
N ASN A 117 8.89 -9.06 1.19
CA ASN A 117 8.44 -8.25 0.06
C ASN A 117 7.64 -7.01 0.49
N VAL A 118 7.61 -6.69 1.78
CA VAL A 118 6.73 -5.64 2.32
C VAL A 118 7.58 -4.55 2.94
N GLY A 119 7.34 -3.30 2.56
CA GLY A 119 7.83 -2.09 3.24
C GLY A 119 6.74 -1.03 3.26
N VAL A 120 7.02 0.20 3.67
CA VAL A 120 6.07 1.32 3.62
C VAL A 120 6.50 2.27 2.51
N ALA A 121 5.62 2.51 1.54
CA ALA A 121 5.73 3.66 0.65
C ALA A 121 5.34 4.93 1.41
N GLY A 122 6.08 6.01 1.27
CA GLY A 122 5.74 7.27 1.92
C GLY A 122 4.65 7.99 1.14
N VAL A 123 3.55 8.38 1.79
CA VAL A 123 2.63 9.41 1.28
C VAL A 123 2.99 10.76 1.90
N ARG A 124 3.09 11.81 1.08
CA ARG A 124 3.46 13.14 1.55
C ARG A 124 2.39 13.68 2.50
N ARG A 125 2.82 14.13 3.69
CA ARG A 125 1.98 14.81 4.67
C ARG A 125 1.42 16.10 4.09
N LYS A 126 0.15 16.36 4.36
CA LYS A 126 -0.50 17.65 4.10
C LYS A 126 0.04 18.72 5.05
#